data_AF-A0A7T5RNG5-F1
#
_entry.id   AF-A0A7T5RNG5-F1
#
_cell.length_a   1.000
_cell.length_b   1.000
_cell.length_c   1.000
_cell.angle_alpha   90.00
_cell.angle_beta   90.00
_cell.angle_gamma   90.00
#
_symmetry.space_group_name_H-M   'P 1'
#
loop_
_entity.id
_entity.type
_entity.pdbx_description
1 polymer ?
#
loop_
_entity_poly.entity_id
_entity_poly.type
_entity_poly.pdbx_seq_one_letter_code
_entity_poly.pdbx_strand_id
1 'polypeptide(L)'
;MSFFYIQGKFVILYDPHGLRNRSDYPVNLVLNQEIIDREKFVNFLLSFFKNAKLSDRKVKIILGDSVVYQKSVSLNEGEREEQVKKFLDSLPFEPGQVSAKIYNGKTASVVFAINKSFVDSFLRAFEIFGVNVLYLSPLSIFGISKDILDIEDIREISRKDEIAKKVDFLNKESQRFSIGRIFQRIFSK
;
A
#
# COMPACT_ATOMS: atom_id res chain seq x y z
N MET A 1 17.02 -3.74 -8.58
CA MET A 1 16.40 -2.73 -7.72
C MET A 1 15.54 -3.44 -6.71
N SER A 2 15.70 -3.12 -5.44
CA SER A 2 14.96 -3.76 -4.36
C SER A 2 13.54 -3.24 -4.27
N PHE A 3 12.64 -4.02 -3.68
CA PHE A 3 11.33 -3.55 -3.27
C PHE A 3 10.93 -4.13 -1.92
N PHE A 4 10.09 -3.40 -1.21
CA PHE A 4 9.53 -3.82 0.07
C PHE A 4 8.15 -4.41 -0.16
N TYR A 5 7.93 -5.60 0.40
CA TYR A 5 6.62 -6.21 0.47
C TYR A 5 6.08 -6.06 1.88
N ILE A 6 5.02 -5.26 2.02
CA ILE A 6 4.42 -4.92 3.31
C ILE A 6 3.17 -5.76 3.49
N GLN A 7 3.16 -6.56 4.55
CA GLN A 7 2.01 -7.30 5.04
C GLN A 7 1.60 -6.73 6.40
N GLY A 8 0.43 -7.11 6.92
CA GLY A 8 -0.14 -6.55 8.15
C GLY A 8 0.59 -7.00 9.40
N LYS A 9 1.40 -8.06 9.31
CA LYS A 9 2.17 -8.63 10.43
C LYS A 9 3.67 -8.61 10.22
N PHE A 10 4.14 -8.35 9.01
CA PHE A 10 5.57 -8.40 8.69
C PHE A 10 5.90 -7.59 7.44
N VAL A 11 7.18 -7.25 7.32
CA VAL A 11 7.75 -6.63 6.14
C VAL A 11 8.87 -7.51 5.58
N ILE A 12 8.93 -7.62 4.26
CA ILE A 12 10.00 -8.33 3.54
C ILE A 12 10.71 -7.34 2.61
N LEU A 13 12.04 -7.40 2.61
CA LEU A 13 12.88 -6.80 1.58
C LEU A 13 13.22 -7.86 0.54
N TYR A 14 12.88 -7.58 -0.71
CA TYR A 14 13.26 -8.38 -1.86
C TYR A 14 14.30 -7.65 -2.70
N ASP A 15 15.21 -8.41 -3.29
CA ASP A 15 16.09 -7.98 -4.36
C ASP A 15 15.83 -8.83 -5.64
N PRO A 16 16.52 -8.58 -6.77
CA PRO A 16 16.32 -9.36 -8.00
C PRO A 16 16.64 -10.86 -7.88
N HIS A 17 17.29 -11.29 -6.80
CA HIS A 17 17.64 -12.68 -6.51
C HIS A 17 16.68 -13.35 -5.52
N GLY A 18 15.73 -12.60 -4.95
CA GLY A 18 14.66 -13.13 -4.11
C GLY A 18 14.57 -12.45 -2.74
N LEU A 19 14.12 -13.21 -1.75
CA LEU A 19 13.93 -12.73 -0.39
C LEU A 19 15.29 -12.44 0.25
N ARG A 20 15.50 -11.20 0.68
CA ARG A 20 16.75 -10.75 1.31
C ARG A 20 16.63 -10.70 2.84
N ASN A 21 15.57 -10.07 3.35
CA ASN A 21 15.32 -9.96 4.79
C ASN A 21 13.83 -9.95 5.08
N ARG A 22 13.44 -10.51 6.22
CA ARG A 22 12.07 -10.43 6.75
C ARG A 22 12.14 -9.96 8.20
N SER A 23 11.15 -9.18 8.62
CA SER A 23 10.94 -8.86 10.03
C SER A 23 9.46 -8.83 10.34
N ASP A 24 9.06 -9.59 11.36
CA ASP A 24 7.70 -9.57 11.89
C ASP A 24 7.54 -8.37 12.84
N TYR A 25 6.39 -7.70 12.77
CA TYR A 25 6.12 -6.56 13.63
C TYR A 25 5.87 -7.05 15.06
N PRO A 26 6.52 -6.44 16.06
CA PRO A 26 6.17 -6.70 17.45
C PRO A 26 4.72 -6.32 17.71
N VAL A 27 3.94 -7.23 18.32
CA VAL A 27 2.51 -7.03 18.59
C VAL A 27 2.21 -5.86 19.52
N ASN A 28 3.20 -5.43 20.30
CA ASN A 28 3.13 -4.24 21.16
C ASN A 28 3.44 -2.93 20.42
N LEU A 29 3.83 -2.99 19.14
CA LEU A 29 4.03 -1.83 18.27
C LEU A 29 2.93 -1.72 17.22
N VAL A 30 2.51 -2.84 16.65
CA VAL A 30 1.44 -2.91 15.65
C VAL A 30 0.54 -4.09 15.93
N LEU A 31 -0.77 -3.84 15.97
CA LEU A 31 -1.79 -4.87 16.05
C LEU A 31 -2.91 -4.56 15.06
N ASN A 32 -3.22 -5.50 14.15
CA ASN A 32 -4.28 -5.31 13.13
C ASN A 32 -4.15 -4.01 12.31
N GLN A 33 -2.91 -3.67 11.91
CA GLN A 33 -2.53 -2.42 11.23
C GLN A 33 -2.69 -1.13 12.09
N GLU A 34 -3.15 -1.23 13.34
CA GLU A 34 -3.13 -0.12 14.27
C GLU A 34 -1.75 0.01 14.89
N ILE A 35 -1.19 1.23 14.84
CA ILE A 35 0.12 1.54 15.41
C ILE A 35 -0.09 2.03 16.84
N ILE A 36 0.41 1.27 17.80
CA ILE A 36 0.30 1.56 19.24
C ILE A 36 1.27 2.69 19.63
N ASP A 37 2.50 2.63 19.12
CA ASP A 37 3.54 3.63 19.37
C ASP A 37 4.28 3.94 18.07
N ARG A 38 3.94 5.09 17.48
CA ARG A 38 4.42 5.49 16.16
C ARG A 38 5.92 5.71 16.12
N GLU A 39 6.50 6.35 17.13
CA GLU A 39 7.94 6.61 17.15
C GLU A 39 8.72 5.31 17.33
N LYS A 40 8.27 4.41 18.20
CA LYS A 40 8.90 3.09 18.34
C LYS A 40 8.76 2.25 17.08
N PHE A 41 7.61 2.30 16.40
CA PHE A 41 7.44 1.58 15.13
C PHE A 41 8.35 2.13 14.02
N VAL A 42 8.46 3.45 13.89
CA VAL A 42 9.42 4.09 12.96
C VAL A 42 10.86 3.68 13.29
N ASN A 43 11.25 3.70 14.57
CA ASN A 43 12.59 3.26 14.99
C ASN A 43 12.86 1.77 14.72
N PHE A 44 11.83 0.92 14.88
CA PHE A 44 11.88 -0.48 14.50
C PHE A 44 12.16 -0.64 12.99
N LEU A 45 11.44 0.08 12.13
CA LEU A 45 11.65 0.06 10.68
C LEU A 45 13.05 0.56 10.29
N LEU A 46 13.51 1.66 10.90
CA LEU A 46 14.87 2.16 10.69
C LEU A 46 15.94 1.12 11.06
N SER A 47 15.72 0.40 12.16
CA SER A 47 16.62 -0.69 12.59
C SER A 47 16.61 -1.85 11.59
N PHE A 48 15.43 -2.22 11.08
CA PHE A 48 15.30 -3.22 10.02
C PHE A 48 16.08 -2.81 8.75
N PHE A 49 15.95 -1.55 8.30
CA PHE A 49 16.66 -1.06 7.11
C PHE A 49 18.19 -1.08 7.29
N LYS A 50 18.68 -0.69 8.47
CA LYS A 50 20.11 -0.76 8.83
C LYS A 50 20.62 -2.20 8.81
N ASN A 51 19.90 -3.11 9.48
CA ASN A 51 20.29 -4.52 9.59
C ASN A 51 20.26 -5.23 8.24
N ALA A 52 19.31 -4.88 7.38
CA ALA A 52 19.22 -5.36 6.01
C ALA A 52 20.33 -4.79 5.11
N LYS A 53 21.19 -3.89 5.61
CA LYS A 53 22.21 -3.18 4.81
C LYS A 53 21.59 -2.61 3.54
N LEU A 54 20.48 -1.89 3.68
CA LEU A 54 19.79 -1.28 2.55
C LEU A 54 20.69 -0.19 1.94
N SER A 55 21.25 -0.47 0.77
CA SER A 55 22.08 0.48 0.00
C SER A 55 21.29 1.22 -1.07
N ASP A 56 20.16 0.67 -1.50
CA ASP A 56 19.33 1.24 -2.55
C ASP A 56 18.70 2.56 -2.09
N ARG A 57 18.97 3.64 -2.83
CA ARG A 57 18.36 4.96 -2.61
C ARG A 57 16.98 5.10 -3.23
N LYS A 58 16.56 4.11 -4.03
CA LYS A 58 15.27 4.06 -4.72
C LYS A 58 14.66 2.68 -4.52
N VAL A 59 13.43 2.64 -4.03
CA VAL A 59 12.71 1.39 -3.76
C VAL A 59 11.29 1.47 -4.28
N LYS A 60 10.71 0.31 -4.56
CA LYS A 60 9.27 0.16 -4.80
C LYS A 60 8.63 -0.39 -3.53
N ILE A 61 7.37 -0.07 -3.28
CA ILE A 61 6.59 -0.69 -2.21
C ILE A 61 5.42 -1.45 -2.83
N ILE A 62 5.32 -2.72 -2.49
CA ILE A 62 4.21 -3.60 -2.84
C ILE A 62 3.45 -3.90 -1.57
N LEU A 63 2.14 -3.69 -1.59
CA LEU A 63 1.25 -3.95 -0.47
C LEU A 63 0.57 -5.31 -0.64
N GLY A 64 0.67 -6.18 0.36
CA GLY A 64 -0.01 -7.47 0.35
C GLY A 64 -1.51 -7.39 0.68
N ASP A 65 -2.21 -8.49 0.46
CA ASP A 65 -3.66 -8.55 0.63
C ASP A 65 -4.11 -8.28 2.08
N SER A 66 -3.24 -8.52 3.06
CA SER A 66 -3.56 -8.25 4.48
C SER A 66 -3.49 -6.77 4.87
N VAL A 67 -3.04 -5.87 3.98
CA VAL A 67 -2.98 -4.41 4.20
C VAL A 67 -3.81 -3.62 3.18
N VAL A 68 -4.37 -4.30 2.17
CA VAL A 68 -5.20 -3.68 1.14
C VAL A 68 -6.62 -4.24 1.22
N TYR A 69 -7.57 -3.34 1.44
CA TYR A 69 -8.99 -3.64 1.29
C TYR A 69 -9.38 -3.36 -0.15
N GLN A 70 -10.11 -4.28 -0.78
CA GLN A 70 -10.53 -4.09 -2.16
C GLN A 70 -11.98 -4.49 -2.40
N LYS A 71 -12.66 -3.78 -3.31
CA LYS A 71 -14.02 -4.08 -3.73
C LYS A 71 -14.22 -3.76 -5.21
N SER A 72 -14.80 -4.72 -5.94
CA SER A 72 -15.30 -4.48 -7.30
C SER A 72 -16.56 -3.62 -7.24
N VAL A 73 -16.63 -2.63 -8.12
CA VAL A 73 -17.74 -1.66 -8.21
C VAL A 73 -18.23 -1.52 -9.66
N SER A 74 -19.46 -1.04 -9.80
CA SER A 74 -20.14 -0.85 -11.08
C SER A 74 -19.33 0.03 -12.04
N LEU A 75 -19.51 -0.22 -13.34
CA LEU A 75 -19.02 0.68 -14.37
C LEU A 75 -19.93 1.91 -14.54
N ASN A 76 -21.18 1.82 -14.10
CA ASN A 76 -22.12 2.94 -14.06
C ASN A 76 -21.69 3.92 -12.96
N GLU A 77 -21.51 5.20 -13.31
CA GLU A 77 -20.97 6.22 -12.40
C GLU A 77 -21.84 6.46 -11.17
N GLY A 78 -23.17 6.56 -11.32
CA GLY A 78 -24.08 6.82 -10.20
C GLY A 78 -24.08 5.68 -9.17
N GLU A 79 -24.13 4.42 -9.64
CA GLU A 79 -24.04 3.25 -8.77
C GLU A 79 -22.64 3.10 -8.16
N ARG A 80 -21.59 3.42 -8.91
CA ARG A 80 -20.21 3.34 -8.47
C ARG A 80 -19.96 4.23 -7.26
N GLU A 81 -20.40 5.48 -7.30
CA GLU A 81 -20.18 6.44 -6.21
C GLU A 81 -20.81 5.94 -4.89
N GLU A 82 -22.04 5.43 -4.95
CA GLU A 82 -22.71 4.87 -3.77
C GLU A 82 -22.00 3.62 -3.25
N GLN A 83 -21.57 2.72 -4.14
CA GLN A 83 -20.84 1.51 -3.77
C GLN A 83 -19.47 1.80 -3.15
N VAL A 84 -18.74 2.78 -3.71
CA VAL A 84 -17.46 3.27 -3.17
C VAL A 84 -17.70 3.84 -1.76
N LYS A 85 -18.69 4.70 -1.58
CA LYS A 85 -19.00 5.30 -0.28
C LYS A 85 -19.34 4.22 0.76
N LYS A 86 -20.26 3.31 0.44
CA LYS A 86 -20.62 2.20 1.34
C LYS A 86 -19.41 1.32 1.70
N PHE A 87 -18.50 1.10 0.76
CA PHE A 87 -17.28 0.34 1.00
C PHE A 87 -16.36 1.06 1.97
N LEU A 88 -16.05 2.33 1.74
CA LEU A 88 -15.17 3.11 2.59
C LEU A 88 -15.74 3.30 4.00
N ASP A 89 -17.05 3.56 4.11
CA ASP A 89 -17.78 3.68 5.37
C ASP A 89 -17.79 2.36 6.18
N SER A 90 -17.55 1.22 5.53
CA SER A 90 -17.50 -0.10 6.17
C SER A 90 -16.11 -0.51 6.68
N LEU A 91 -15.08 0.28 6.36
CA LEU A 91 -13.72 -0.04 6.78
C LEU A 91 -13.54 0.21 8.29
N PRO A 92 -12.76 -0.62 9.00
CA PRO A 92 -12.58 -0.52 10.44
C PRO A 92 -11.56 0.59 10.81
N PHE A 93 -11.63 1.75 10.16
CA PHE A 93 -10.71 2.86 10.36
C PHE A 93 -11.47 4.17 10.50
N GLU A 94 -10.90 5.07 11.30
CA GLU A 94 -11.44 6.41 11.47
C GLU A 94 -11.50 7.19 10.13
N PRO A 95 -12.50 8.06 9.96
CA PRO A 95 -12.53 9.00 8.84
C PRO A 95 -11.21 9.78 8.76
N GLY A 96 -10.69 9.95 7.54
CA GLY A 96 -9.38 10.59 7.31
C GLY A 96 -8.15 9.67 7.48
N GLN A 97 -8.31 8.48 8.07
CA GLN A 97 -7.26 7.45 8.16
C GLN A 97 -7.29 6.44 7.01
N VAL A 98 -8.16 6.65 6.02
CA VAL A 98 -8.25 5.80 4.83
C VAL A 98 -7.65 6.53 3.63
N SER A 99 -6.76 5.87 2.88
CA SER A 99 -6.39 6.31 1.53
C SER A 99 -6.98 5.34 0.52
N ALA A 100 -7.56 5.85 -0.56
CA ALA A 100 -8.20 5.00 -1.56
C ALA A 100 -7.82 5.39 -2.99
N LYS A 101 -7.83 4.39 -3.88
CA LYS A 101 -7.59 4.49 -5.31
C LYS A 101 -8.59 3.66 -6.07
N ILE A 102 -9.02 4.14 -7.24
CA ILE A 102 -9.90 3.40 -8.13
C ILE A 102 -9.11 3.01 -9.38
N TYR A 103 -9.11 1.73 -9.70
CA TYR A 103 -8.61 1.20 -10.96
C TYR A 103 -9.77 0.89 -11.88
N ASN A 104 -9.85 1.64 -12.98
CA ASN A 104 -10.84 1.39 -14.03
C ASN A 104 -10.28 0.33 -15.00
N GLY A 105 -10.59 -0.93 -14.73
CA GLY A 105 -10.34 -2.02 -15.67
C GLY A 105 -11.30 -1.98 -16.86
N LYS A 106 -11.08 -2.85 -17.83
CA LYS A 106 -11.93 -2.94 -19.03
C LYS A 106 -13.34 -3.45 -18.71
N THR A 107 -13.47 -4.36 -17.75
CA THR A 107 -14.71 -5.08 -17.43
C THR A 107 -15.27 -4.74 -16.05
N ALA A 108 -14.44 -4.22 -15.15
CA ALA A 108 -14.83 -3.83 -13.81
C ALA A 108 -13.96 -2.68 -13.31
N SER A 109 -14.53 -1.85 -12.43
CA SER A 109 -13.77 -0.91 -11.64
C SER A 109 -13.48 -1.53 -10.26
N VAL A 110 -12.27 -1.38 -9.75
CA VAL A 110 -11.89 -1.90 -8.44
C VAL A 110 -11.43 -0.73 -7.57
N VAL A 111 -12.01 -0.63 -6.38
CA VAL A 111 -11.56 0.30 -5.35
C VAL A 111 -10.56 -0.42 -4.47
N PHE A 112 -9.40 0.19 -4.27
CA PHE A 112 -8.38 -0.22 -3.30
C PHE A 112 -8.35 0.80 -2.18
N ALA A 113 -8.30 0.35 -0.94
CA ALA A 113 -8.23 1.20 0.24
C ALA A 113 -7.20 0.63 1.24
N ILE A 114 -6.52 1.54 1.94
CA ILE A 114 -5.45 1.21 2.89
C ILE A 114 -5.59 2.06 4.16
N ASN A 115 -5.07 1.54 5.27
CA ASN A 115 -4.85 2.35 6.47
C ASN A 115 -3.68 3.32 6.22
N LYS A 116 -4.01 4.61 6.15
CA LYS A 116 -3.07 5.70 5.88
C LYS A 116 -2.03 5.84 6.98
N SER A 117 -2.42 5.82 8.25
CA SER A 117 -1.47 5.95 9.38
C SER A 117 -0.41 4.84 9.36
N PHE A 118 -0.86 3.62 9.07
CA PHE A 118 0.02 2.46 8.95
C PHE A 118 1.08 2.68 7.87
N VAL A 119 0.65 3.00 6.65
CA VAL A 119 1.53 3.20 5.50
C VAL A 119 2.40 4.46 5.63
N ASP A 120 1.86 5.58 6.13
CA ASP A 120 2.60 6.83 6.34
C ASP A 120 3.77 6.64 7.31
N SER A 121 3.70 5.68 8.23
CA SER A 121 4.80 5.35 9.13
C SER A 121 5.96 4.64 8.43
N PHE A 122 5.68 3.82 7.41
CA PHE A 122 6.72 3.31 6.50
C PHE A 122 7.35 4.44 5.69
N LEU A 123 6.51 5.29 5.08
CA LEU A 123 6.99 6.41 4.26
C LEU A 123 7.90 7.35 5.07
N ARG A 124 7.50 7.67 6.31
CA ARG A 124 8.34 8.44 7.23
C ARG A 124 9.67 7.76 7.54
N ALA A 125 9.67 6.44 7.79
CA ALA A 125 10.91 5.71 8.01
C ALA A 125 11.83 5.73 6.79
N PHE A 126 11.27 5.57 5.57
CA PHE A 126 12.05 5.68 4.33
C PHE A 126 12.63 7.08 4.12
N GLU A 127 11.84 8.12 4.38
CA GLU A 127 12.28 9.51 4.29
C GLU A 127 13.45 9.79 5.24
N ILE A 128 13.33 9.42 6.52
CA ILE A 128 14.41 9.57 7.52
C ILE A 128 15.66 8.79 7.10
N PHE A 129 15.49 7.62 6.50
CA PHE A 129 16.60 6.80 6.00
C PHE A 129 17.23 7.34 4.71
N GLY A 130 16.64 8.35 4.08
CA GLY A 130 17.10 8.91 2.81
C GLY A 130 16.85 7.99 1.61
N VAL A 131 15.71 7.32 1.60
CA VAL A 131 15.26 6.43 0.52
C VAL A 131 14.08 7.05 -0.19
N ASN A 132 14.18 7.14 -1.51
CA ASN A 132 13.09 7.58 -2.37
C ASN A 132 12.18 6.40 -2.73
N VAL A 133 10.90 6.50 -2.40
CA VAL A 133 9.90 5.50 -2.79
C VAL A 133 9.33 5.87 -4.15
N LEU A 134 9.51 4.99 -5.14
CA LEU A 134 9.10 5.26 -6.53
C LEU A 134 7.60 5.14 -6.76
N TYR A 135 6.97 4.16 -6.12
CA TYR A 135 5.52 3.96 -6.08
C TYR A 135 5.15 3.05 -4.91
N LEU A 136 3.88 3.09 -4.55
CA LEU A 136 3.27 2.23 -3.54
C LEU A 136 1.99 1.62 -4.10
N SER A 137 1.97 0.31 -4.36
CA SER A 137 0.89 -0.34 -5.11
C SER A 137 0.45 -1.68 -4.51
N PRO A 138 -0.83 -2.07 -4.63
CA PRO A 138 -1.32 -3.39 -4.25
C PRO A 138 -0.67 -4.51 -5.06
N LEU A 139 -0.43 -5.67 -4.44
CA LEU A 139 0.01 -6.88 -5.12
C LEU A 139 -1.06 -7.41 -6.09
N SER A 140 -2.33 -7.32 -5.68
CA SER A 140 -3.45 -7.87 -6.45
C SER A 140 -3.61 -7.26 -7.85
N ILE A 141 -3.03 -6.08 -8.12
CA ILE A 141 -3.01 -5.49 -9.47
C ILE A 141 -2.19 -6.30 -10.49
N PHE A 142 -1.26 -7.12 -10.00
CA PHE A 142 -0.45 -8.01 -10.84
C PHE A 142 -1.16 -9.35 -11.10
N GLY A 143 -2.30 -9.61 -10.45
CA GLY A 143 -2.98 -10.90 -10.48
C GLY A 143 -2.36 -11.93 -9.52
N ILE A 144 -1.56 -11.46 -8.55
CA ILE A 144 -0.87 -12.29 -7.57
C ILE A 144 -1.58 -12.14 -6.21
N SER A 145 -1.77 -13.25 -5.51
CA SER A 145 -2.28 -13.30 -4.13
C SER A 145 -1.48 -14.33 -3.34
N LYS A 146 -0.48 -13.88 -2.59
CA LYS A 146 0.45 -14.72 -1.82
C LYS A 146 0.99 -13.97 -0.61
N ASP A 147 1.18 -14.67 0.51
CA ASP A 147 1.79 -14.09 1.70
C ASP A 147 3.31 -13.91 1.59
N ILE A 148 3.96 -14.78 0.83
CA ILE A 148 5.39 -14.73 0.52
C ILE A 148 5.54 -14.90 -0.99
N LEU A 149 6.29 -14.00 -1.61
CA LEU A 149 6.56 -13.99 -3.04
C LEU A 149 7.81 -14.82 -3.36
N ASP A 150 7.77 -15.54 -4.47
CA ASP A 150 8.91 -16.27 -5.06
C ASP A 150 9.65 -15.44 -6.12
N ILE A 151 10.72 -15.97 -6.70
CA ILE A 151 11.54 -15.22 -7.66
C ILE A 151 10.75 -14.90 -8.95
N GLU A 152 9.84 -15.78 -9.34
CA GLU A 152 8.98 -15.60 -10.50
C GLU A 152 8.01 -14.43 -10.30
N ASP A 153 7.39 -14.33 -9.13
CA ASP A 153 6.53 -13.20 -8.75
C ASP A 153 7.31 -11.87 -8.79
N ILE A 154 8.54 -11.85 -8.25
CA ILE A 154 9.42 -10.68 -8.24
C ILE A 154 9.73 -10.20 -9.66
N ARG A 155 10.02 -11.16 -10.56
CA ARG A 155 10.26 -10.87 -11.98
C ARG A 155 9.00 -10.34 -12.66
N GLU A 156 7.84 -10.92 -12.35
CA GLU A 156 6.56 -10.47 -12.90
C GLU A 156 6.23 -9.04 -12.49
N ILE A 157 6.32 -8.72 -11.20
CA ILE A 157 6.12 -7.36 -10.66
C ILE A 157 7.08 -6.39 -11.35
N SER A 158 8.35 -6.75 -11.46
CA SER A 158 9.38 -5.92 -12.07
C SER A 158 9.13 -5.61 -13.55
N ARG A 159 8.51 -6.53 -14.29
CA ARG A 159 8.15 -6.35 -15.72
C ARG A 159 6.90 -5.50 -15.92
N LYS A 160 6.07 -5.35 -14.89
CA LYS A 160 4.74 -4.71 -14.95
C LYS A 160 4.69 -3.35 -14.23
N ASP A 161 5.80 -2.62 -14.17
CA ASP A 161 5.89 -1.32 -13.48
C ASP A 161 4.83 -0.31 -13.91
N GLU A 162 4.49 -0.27 -15.20
CA GLU A 162 3.46 0.64 -15.73
C GLU A 162 2.06 0.30 -15.20
N ILE A 163 1.81 -0.96 -14.83
CA ILE A 163 0.55 -1.35 -14.18
C ILE A 163 0.55 -0.84 -12.74
N ALA A 164 1.66 -1.01 -12.01
CA ALA A 164 1.80 -0.53 -10.62
C ALA A 164 1.46 0.96 -10.50
N LYS A 165 2.03 1.79 -11.37
CA LYS A 165 1.82 3.24 -11.40
C LYS A 165 0.35 3.66 -11.59
N LYS A 166 -0.51 2.81 -12.16
CA LYS A 166 -1.94 3.10 -12.32
C LYS A 166 -2.68 3.13 -10.98
N VAL A 167 -2.17 2.38 -10.00
CA VAL A 167 -2.68 2.35 -8.62
C VAL A 167 -1.50 2.63 -7.68
N ASP A 168 -0.89 3.79 -7.88
CA ASP A 168 0.11 4.32 -6.98
C ASP A 168 -0.55 5.23 -5.93
N PHE A 169 -0.44 4.84 -4.67
CA PHE A 169 -0.95 5.59 -3.53
C PHE A 169 -0.12 6.84 -3.20
N LEU A 170 1.11 6.97 -3.72
CA LEU A 170 1.92 8.17 -3.57
C LEU A 170 1.47 9.31 -4.49
N ASN A 171 0.95 8.97 -5.68
CA ASN A 171 0.47 9.96 -6.62
C ASN A 171 -0.82 10.62 -6.11
N LYS A 172 -0.82 11.94 -5.92
CA LYS A 172 -2.01 12.69 -5.47
C LYS A 172 -3.05 12.90 -6.58
N GLU A 173 -2.69 12.76 -7.85
CA GLU A 173 -3.58 13.05 -8.99
C GLU A 173 -4.67 12.00 -9.20
N SER A 174 -4.39 10.72 -8.90
CA SER A 174 -5.39 9.64 -9.00
C SER A 174 -6.47 9.71 -7.90
N GLN A 175 -6.43 10.70 -7.00
CA GLN A 175 -7.57 11.06 -6.12
C GLN A 175 -8.57 12.01 -6.81
N ARG A 176 -8.20 12.67 -7.91
CA ARG A 176 -9.02 13.70 -8.58
C ARG A 176 -9.93 13.18 -9.69
N PHE A 177 -9.65 11.99 -10.25
CA PHE A 177 -10.18 11.62 -11.57
C PHE A 177 -11.50 10.85 -11.63
N SER A 178 -12.17 10.52 -10.50
CA SER A 178 -13.41 9.72 -10.60
C SER A 178 -14.47 9.98 -9.53
N ILE A 179 -14.41 11.06 -8.75
CA ILE A 179 -15.37 11.22 -7.64
C ILE A 179 -15.74 12.70 -7.49
N GLY A 180 -16.81 13.09 -8.17
CA GLY A 180 -17.41 14.40 -7.99
C GLY A 180 -17.82 14.58 -6.53
N ARG A 181 -17.29 15.62 -5.87
CA ARG A 181 -17.77 16.22 -4.61
C ARG A 181 -17.71 15.38 -3.31
N ILE A 182 -17.71 14.06 -3.34
CA ILE A 182 -17.81 13.24 -2.11
C ILE A 182 -16.50 13.22 -1.31
N PHE A 183 -15.35 13.03 -1.98
CA PHE A 183 -14.05 12.99 -1.28
C PHE A 183 -13.66 14.34 -0.69
N GLN A 184 -14.03 15.46 -1.32
CA GLN A 184 -13.84 16.77 -0.69
C GLN A 184 -14.65 16.94 0.61
N ARG A 185 -15.77 16.23 0.79
CA ARG A 185 -16.54 16.29 2.05
C ARG A 185 -16.06 15.31 3.11
N ILE A 186 -15.56 14.14 2.72
CA ILE A 186 -15.08 13.10 3.65
C ILE A 186 -13.69 13.47 4.21
N PHE A 187 -12.84 14.15 3.43
CA PHE A 187 -11.44 14.46 3.79
C PHE A 187 -11.16 15.94 4.12
N SER A 188 -12.19 16.80 4.21
CA SER A 188 -12.03 18.23 4.58
C SER A 188 -12.64 18.59 5.94
N LYS A 189 -12.66 17.67 6.89
CA LYS A 189 -12.97 17.96 8.29
C LYS A 189 -11.85 17.47 9.18
#